data_AF-A0A0Q4KT58-F1
#
_entry.id   AF-A0A0Q4KT58-F1
#
_cell.length_a   1.000
_cell.length_b   1.000
_cell.length_c   1.000
_cell.angle_alpha   90.00
_cell.angle_beta   90.00
_cell.angle_gamma   90.00
#
_symmetry.space_group_name_H-M   'P 1'
#
loop_
_entity.id
_entity.type
_entity.pdbx_description
1 polymer ?
#
loop_
_entity_poly.entity_id
_entity_poly.type
_entity_poly.pdbx_seq_one_letter_code
_entity_poly.pdbx_strand_id
1 'polypeptide(L)'
;MDALVPAFVGALLAGVGERPARLAALLGERRGALAGFALGHAAAIAIAVIGARLIAPTLTPAARSILLAIALILAAIGTLWQRRVERPQGPAPIAAATGSFVGGDGTVFLAFALAVGASLPILAGVGAFAGAMLLAGVAGGMGQAWLRLPLRTIGRLAGGVLLVTGICVGLGGLRLI
;
A
#
# COMPACT_ATOMS: atom_id res chain seq x y z
N MET A 1 -15.59 1.05 12.04
CA MET A 1 -15.41 2.13 11.05
C MET A 1 -15.52 1.56 9.66
N ASP A 2 -16.03 2.34 8.70
CA ASP A 2 -15.88 2.01 7.28
C ASP A 2 -14.41 2.23 6.89
N ALA A 3 -13.78 1.18 6.37
CA ALA A 3 -12.35 1.16 6.05
C ALA A 3 -12.10 1.15 4.54
N LEU A 4 -13.14 1.13 3.70
CA LEU A 4 -12.99 1.09 2.25
C LEU A 4 -12.26 2.33 1.72
N VAL A 5 -12.79 3.52 2.04
CA VAL A 5 -12.23 4.79 1.57
C VAL A 5 -10.85 5.07 2.18
N PRO A 6 -10.62 4.92 3.50
CA PRO A 6 -9.30 5.10 4.08
C PRO A 6 -8.25 4.15 3.48
N ALA A 7 -8.61 2.89 3.21
CA ALA A 7 -7.68 1.94 2.62
C ALA A 7 -7.39 2.26 1.16
N PHE A 8 -8.39 2.71 0.39
CA PHE A 8 -8.20 3.17 -0.98
C PHE A 8 -7.28 4.39 -1.05
N VAL A 9 -7.57 5.43 -0.26
CA VAL A 9 -6.76 6.65 -0.23
C VAL A 9 -5.36 6.36 0.31
N GLY A 10 -5.26 5.58 1.39
CA GLY A 10 -4.00 5.14 1.96
C GLY A 10 -3.14 4.38 0.95
N ALA A 11 -3.74 3.47 0.18
CA ALA A 11 -3.03 2.73 -0.86
C ALA A 11 -2.56 3.61 -2.01
N LEU A 12 -3.36 4.61 -2.42
CA LEU A 12 -2.94 5.59 -3.43
C LEU A 12 -1.76 6.42 -2.93
N LEU A 13 -1.85 6.99 -1.73
CA LEU A 13 -0.81 7.83 -1.14
C LEU A 13 0.49 7.04 -0.91
N ALA A 14 0.38 5.85 -0.32
CA ALA A 14 1.51 4.97 -0.06
C ALA A 14 2.13 4.45 -1.38
N GLY A 15 1.30 4.14 -2.38
CA GLY A 15 1.76 3.48 -3.60
C GLY A 15 2.57 4.36 -4.56
N VAL A 16 2.40 5.69 -4.58
CA VAL A 16 2.96 6.56 -5.65
C VAL A 16 4.48 6.41 -5.81
N GLY A 17 5.18 6.26 -4.69
CA GLY A 17 6.65 6.14 -4.65
C GLY A 17 7.16 4.71 -4.61
N GLU A 18 6.28 3.73 -4.46
CA GLU A 18 6.64 2.36 -4.10
C GLU A 18 7.01 1.49 -5.30
N ARG A 19 7.58 0.33 -4.97
CA ARG A 19 8.09 -0.64 -5.92
C ARG A 19 7.01 -1.15 -6.90
N PRO A 20 5.76 -1.45 -6.49
CA PRO A 20 4.64 -1.79 -7.36
C PRO A 20 4.41 -0.89 -8.57
N ALA A 21 4.24 0.41 -8.34
CA ALA A 21 3.93 1.36 -9.41
C ALA A 21 5.10 1.47 -10.40
N ARG A 22 6.34 1.42 -9.90
CA ARG A 22 7.54 1.41 -10.73
C ARG A 22 7.70 0.12 -11.52
N LEU A 23 7.43 -1.04 -10.91
CA LEU A 23 7.41 -2.33 -11.61
C LEU A 23 6.35 -2.34 -12.70
N ALA A 24 5.15 -1.84 -12.41
CA ALA A 24 4.08 -1.69 -13.38
C ALA A 24 4.52 -0.79 -14.56
N ALA A 25 5.15 0.35 -14.29
CA ALA A 25 5.70 1.22 -15.33
C ALA A 25 6.80 0.55 -16.19
N LEU A 26 7.66 -0.27 -15.57
CA LEU A 26 8.76 -0.96 -16.27
C LEU A 26 8.29 -2.16 -17.11
N LEU A 27 7.16 -2.77 -16.71
CA LEU A 27 6.59 -3.99 -17.29
C LEU A 27 5.29 -3.73 -18.07
N GLY A 28 4.77 -2.50 -18.10
CA GLY A 28 3.43 -2.18 -18.60
C GLY A 28 3.20 -2.55 -20.06
N GLU A 29 4.24 -2.50 -20.89
CA GLU A 29 4.20 -2.92 -22.30
C GLU A 29 4.22 -4.45 -22.46
N ARG A 30 4.55 -5.20 -21.41
CA ARG A 30 4.66 -6.66 -21.45
C ARG A 30 3.33 -7.31 -21.11
N ARG A 31 2.87 -8.19 -22.01
CA ARG A 31 1.63 -8.95 -21.85
C ARG A 31 1.60 -9.71 -20.52
N GLY A 32 0.51 -9.56 -19.78
CA GLY A 32 0.28 -10.27 -18.51
C GLY A 32 0.91 -9.63 -17.27
N ALA A 33 1.66 -8.52 -17.39
CA ALA A 33 2.26 -7.85 -16.23
C ALA A 33 1.22 -7.37 -15.21
N LEU A 34 0.15 -6.70 -15.67
CA LEU A 34 -0.95 -6.25 -14.80
C LEU A 34 -1.71 -7.41 -14.16
N ALA A 35 -1.92 -8.51 -14.88
CA ALA A 35 -2.56 -9.71 -14.33
C ALA A 35 -1.67 -10.36 -13.25
N GLY A 36 -0.36 -10.44 -13.48
CA GLY A 36 0.61 -10.89 -12.49
C GLY A 36 0.60 -10.01 -11.25
N PHE A 37 0.62 -8.69 -11.43
CA PHE A 37 0.49 -7.71 -10.34
C PHE A 37 -0.80 -7.90 -9.54
N ALA A 38 -1.94 -8.03 -10.23
CA ALA A 38 -3.24 -8.27 -9.60
C ALA A 38 -3.23 -9.55 -8.76
N LEU A 39 -2.71 -10.65 -9.28
CA LEU A 39 -2.64 -11.92 -8.55
C LEU A 39 -1.72 -11.85 -7.32
N GLY A 40 -0.50 -11.32 -7.50
CA GLY A 40 0.46 -11.20 -6.40
C GLY A 40 -0.03 -10.28 -5.30
N HIS A 41 -0.59 -9.13 -5.67
CA HIS A 41 -1.08 -8.15 -4.71
C HIS A 41 -2.37 -8.60 -4.02
N ALA A 42 -3.29 -9.26 -4.74
CA ALA A 42 -4.49 -9.86 -4.15
C ALA A 42 -4.12 -10.92 -3.10
N ALA A 43 -3.11 -11.76 -3.39
CA ALA A 43 -2.63 -12.76 -2.43
C ALA A 43 -2.04 -12.11 -1.17
N ALA A 44 -1.22 -11.06 -1.32
CA ALA A 44 -0.65 -10.32 -0.18
C ALA A 44 -1.73 -9.65 0.68
N ILE A 45 -2.72 -9.02 0.05
CA ILE A 45 -3.86 -8.40 0.74
C ILE A 45 -4.72 -9.46 1.43
N ALA A 46 -4.96 -10.61 0.80
CA ALA A 46 -5.71 -11.69 1.43
C ALA A 46 -5.04 -12.15 2.72
N ILE A 47 -3.71 -12.35 2.70
CA ILE A 47 -2.93 -12.70 3.90
C ILE A 47 -3.05 -11.59 4.96
N ALA A 48 -2.91 -10.33 4.57
CA ALA A 48 -3.07 -9.19 5.47
C ALA A 48 -4.46 -9.16 6.13
N VAL A 49 -5.54 -9.30 5.37
CA VAL A 49 -6.90 -9.28 5.90
C VAL A 49 -7.18 -10.49 6.81
N ILE A 50 -6.69 -11.68 6.43
CA ILE A 50 -6.80 -12.88 7.27
C ILE A 50 -6.05 -12.69 8.58
N GLY A 51 -4.79 -12.23 8.52
CA GLY A 51 -3.98 -11.95 9.71
C GLY A 51 -4.65 -10.90 10.61
N ALA A 52 -5.20 -9.84 10.02
CA ALA A 52 -5.93 -8.80 10.74
C ALA A 52 -7.14 -9.37 11.48
N ARG A 53 -7.92 -10.25 10.83
CA ARG A 53 -9.08 -10.91 11.45
C ARG A 53 -8.69 -11.80 12.63
N LEU A 54 -7.55 -12.47 12.55
CA LEU A 54 -7.04 -13.34 13.62
C LEU A 54 -6.52 -12.54 14.82
N ILE A 55 -5.89 -11.40 14.59
CA ILE A 55 -5.25 -10.58 15.63
C ILE A 55 -6.21 -9.52 16.21
N ALA A 56 -7.18 -9.03 15.45
CA ALA A 56 -8.13 -8.02 15.92
C ALA A 56 -8.77 -8.31 17.30
N PRO A 57 -9.25 -9.53 17.63
CA PRO A 57 -9.86 -9.79 18.93
C PRO A 57 -8.87 -9.78 20.10
N THR A 58 -7.57 -9.93 19.86
CA THR A 58 -6.55 -9.91 20.93
C THR A 58 -6.06 -8.49 21.26
N LEU A 59 -6.35 -7.52 20.39
CA LEU A 59 -5.91 -6.13 20.55
C LEU A 59 -6.96 -5.28 21.25
N THR A 60 -6.52 -4.55 22.27
CA THR A 60 -7.32 -3.48 22.89
C THR A 60 -7.59 -2.34 21.91
N PRO A 61 -8.64 -1.52 22.11
CA PRO A 61 -8.91 -0.39 21.23
C PRO A 61 -7.72 0.57 21.08
N ALA A 62 -6.96 0.82 22.15
CA ALA A 62 -5.75 1.64 22.12
C ALA A 62 -4.60 0.98 21.34
N ALA A 63 -4.44 -0.34 21.43
CA ALA A 63 -3.44 -1.04 20.63
C ALA A 63 -3.74 -0.97 19.13
N ARG A 64 -5.02 -0.97 18.74
CA ARG A 64 -5.43 -0.84 17.32
C ARG A 64 -5.08 0.54 16.74
N SER A 65 -5.26 1.62 17.51
CA SER A 65 -4.90 2.96 17.06
C SER A 65 -3.38 3.15 16.98
N ILE A 66 -2.62 2.62 17.95
CA ILE A 66 -1.15 2.62 17.90
C ILE A 66 -0.64 1.83 16.69
N LEU A 67 -1.22 0.66 16.41
CA LEU A 67 -0.88 -0.14 15.23
C LEU A 67 -1.12 0.64 13.93
N LEU A 68 -2.27 1.33 13.82
CA LEU A 68 -2.58 2.17 12.68
C LEU A 68 -1.61 3.35 12.55
N ALA A 69 -1.26 4.00 13.65
CA ALA A 69 -0.27 5.06 13.67
C ALA A 69 1.10 4.58 13.16
N ILE A 70 1.57 3.43 13.64
CA ILE A 70 2.81 2.80 13.17
C ILE A 70 2.73 2.50 11.67
N ALA A 71 1.61 1.93 11.20
CA ALA A 71 1.43 1.62 9.79
C ALA A 71 1.46 2.87 8.89
N LEU A 72 0.83 3.96 9.32
CA LEU A 72 0.86 5.24 8.62
C LEU A 72 2.27 5.85 8.58
N ILE A 73 2.99 5.80 9.70
CA ILE A 73 4.38 6.30 9.78
C ILE A 73 5.32 5.47 8.90
N LEU A 74 5.19 4.14 8.91
CA LEU A 74 6.00 3.28 8.05
C LEU A 74 5.68 3.50 6.56
N ALA A 75 4.41 3.65 6.21
CA ALA A 75 4.00 4.03 4.85
C ALA A 75 4.54 5.41 4.45
N ALA A 76 4.57 6.38 5.38
CA ALA A 76 5.20 7.68 5.17
C ALA A 76 6.72 7.56 4.92
N ILE A 77 7.43 6.75 5.71
CA ILE A 77 8.86 6.52 5.52
C ILE A 77 9.12 5.85 4.16
N GLY A 78 8.31 4.87 3.78
CA GLY A 78 8.41 4.19 2.48
C GLY A 78 8.20 5.14 1.30
N THR A 79 7.23 6.05 1.39
CA THR A 79 6.94 7.05 0.34
C THR A 79 7.99 8.15 0.26
N LEU A 80 8.57 8.56 1.40
CA LEU A 80 9.67 9.51 1.47
C LEU A 80 10.98 8.92 0.92
N TRP A 81 11.23 7.64 1.18
CA TRP A 81 12.47 6.95 0.84
C TRP A 81 12.34 6.01 -0.36
N GLN A 82 12.12 6.60 -1.53
CA GLN A 82 11.88 5.85 -2.76
C GLN A 82 13.09 5.03 -3.20
N ARG A 83 12.96 3.70 -3.16
CA ARG A 83 13.99 2.77 -3.64
C ARG A 83 13.99 2.69 -5.16
N ARG A 84 15.18 2.62 -5.76
CA ARG A 84 15.30 2.29 -7.19
C ARG A 84 14.85 0.86 -7.38
N VAL A 85 14.15 0.62 -8.49
CA VAL A 85 13.68 -0.70 -8.88
C VAL A 85 14.44 -1.07 -10.14
N GLU A 86 15.20 -2.15 -10.06
CA GLU A 86 15.85 -2.72 -11.23
C GLU A 86 14.81 -3.40 -12.11
N ARG A 87 15.07 -3.40 -13.42
CA ARG A 87 14.18 -4.04 -14.38
C ARG A 87 14.26 -5.55 -14.16
N PRO A 88 13.17 -6.21 -13.76
CA PRO A 88 13.25 -7.62 -13.41
C PRO A 88 13.53 -8.46 -14.65
N GLN A 89 14.41 -9.44 -14.49
CA GLN A 89 14.74 -10.42 -15.51
C GLN A 89 13.71 -11.56 -15.44
N GLY A 90 13.26 -12.06 -16.60
CA GLY A 90 12.27 -13.14 -16.69
C GLY A 90 10.87 -12.73 -17.14
N PRO A 91 9.90 -13.68 -17.12
CA PRO A 91 8.55 -13.46 -17.62
C PRO A 91 7.80 -12.42 -16.79
N ALA A 92 7.26 -11.41 -17.48
CA ALA A 92 6.58 -10.27 -16.87
C ALA A 92 5.49 -10.60 -15.83
N PRO A 93 4.58 -11.58 -16.04
CA PRO A 93 3.56 -11.90 -15.03
C PRO A 93 4.17 -12.44 -13.73
N ILE A 94 5.20 -13.29 -13.81
CA ILE A 94 5.84 -13.88 -12.63
C ILE A 94 6.63 -12.80 -11.87
N ALA A 95 7.36 -11.95 -12.59
CA ALA A 95 8.10 -10.83 -12.00
C ALA A 95 7.17 -9.82 -11.32
N ALA A 96 6.02 -9.50 -11.93
CA ALA A 96 5.03 -8.60 -11.35
C ALA A 96 4.33 -9.22 -10.13
N ALA A 97 4.01 -10.52 -10.19
CA ALA A 97 3.38 -11.24 -9.07
C ALA A 97 4.32 -11.34 -7.87
N THR A 98 5.54 -11.82 -8.06
CA THR A 98 6.54 -11.94 -6.99
C THR A 98 6.93 -10.57 -6.44
N GLY A 99 7.10 -9.57 -7.30
CA GLY A 99 7.44 -8.21 -6.91
C GLY A 99 6.36 -7.53 -6.04
N SER A 100 5.08 -7.81 -6.31
CA SER A 100 3.96 -7.27 -5.52
C SER A 100 3.60 -8.10 -4.29
N PHE A 101 3.93 -9.39 -4.30
CA PHE A 101 3.71 -10.29 -3.16
C PHE A 101 4.80 -10.13 -2.09
N VAL A 102 6.07 -10.20 -2.50
CA VAL A 102 7.25 -10.13 -1.60
C VAL A 102 7.66 -8.69 -1.31
N GLY A 103 7.19 -7.73 -2.13
CA GLY A 103 7.53 -6.31 -2.03
C GLY A 103 7.34 -5.72 -0.63
N GLY A 104 6.47 -6.31 0.19
CA GLY A 104 6.27 -5.89 1.57
C GLY A 104 5.94 -4.40 1.63
N ASP A 105 5.05 -3.99 0.73
CA ASP A 105 4.75 -2.60 0.47
C ASP A 105 3.98 -1.99 1.64
N GLY A 106 4.22 -0.71 1.93
CA GLY A 106 3.54 0.03 2.99
C GLY A 106 2.01 -0.03 2.81
N THR A 107 1.54 -0.18 1.57
CA THR A 107 0.14 -0.44 1.22
C THR A 107 -0.44 -1.70 1.89
N VAL A 108 0.26 -2.83 1.88
CA VAL A 108 -0.23 -4.11 2.44
C VAL A 108 -0.28 -4.05 3.96
N PHE A 109 0.75 -3.47 4.59
CA PHE A 109 0.78 -3.29 6.04
C PHE A 109 -0.25 -2.27 6.52
N LEU A 110 -0.45 -1.19 5.76
CA LEU A 110 -1.52 -0.22 6.03
C LEU A 110 -2.91 -0.85 5.89
N ALA A 111 -3.13 -1.68 4.88
CA ALA A 111 -4.37 -2.43 4.71
C ALA A 111 -4.62 -3.38 5.89
N PHE A 112 -3.59 -4.08 6.37
CA PHE A 112 -3.65 -4.89 7.60
C PHE A 112 -4.09 -4.06 8.81
N ALA A 113 -3.41 -2.93 9.07
CA ALA A 113 -3.70 -2.10 10.23
C ALA A 113 -5.12 -1.50 10.20
N LEU A 114 -5.58 -1.07 9.01
CA LEU A 114 -6.96 -0.61 8.81
C LEU A 114 -7.97 -1.75 9.00
N ALA A 115 -7.66 -2.94 8.51
CA ALA A 115 -8.51 -4.12 8.64
C ALA A 115 -8.69 -4.54 10.11
N VAL A 116 -7.66 -4.39 10.95
CA VAL A 116 -7.71 -4.68 12.40
C VAL A 116 -8.74 -3.81 13.13
N GLY A 117 -8.90 -2.55 12.73
CA GLY A 117 -9.86 -1.61 13.33
C GLY A 117 -11.22 -1.57 12.64
N ALA A 118 -11.39 -2.24 11.50
CA ALA A 118 -12.61 -2.20 10.70
C ALA A 118 -13.71 -3.11 11.26
N SER A 119 -14.97 -2.72 11.06
CA SER A 119 -16.12 -3.62 11.32
C SER A 119 -16.20 -4.72 10.25
N LEU A 120 -15.82 -4.40 9.02
CA LEU A 120 -15.73 -5.32 7.89
C LEU A 120 -14.30 -5.31 7.35
N PRO A 121 -13.39 -6.18 7.84
CA PRO A 121 -11.98 -6.22 7.42
C PRO A 121 -11.78 -6.37 5.91
N ILE A 122 -12.73 -7.03 5.24
CA ILE A 122 -12.67 -7.24 3.79
C ILE A 122 -12.76 -5.94 3.00
N LEU A 123 -13.46 -4.92 3.52
CA LEU A 123 -13.56 -3.61 2.86
C LEU A 123 -12.22 -2.88 2.85
N ALA A 124 -11.42 -3.02 3.92
CA ALA A 124 -10.06 -2.49 3.93
C ALA A 124 -9.19 -3.16 2.85
N GLY A 125 -9.32 -4.49 2.69
CA GLY A 125 -8.62 -5.22 1.64
C GLY A 125 -9.04 -4.78 0.23
N VAL A 126 -10.35 -4.70 -0.02
CA VAL A 126 -10.89 -4.26 -1.33
C VAL A 126 -10.46 -2.84 -1.67
N GLY A 127 -10.53 -1.93 -0.70
CA GLY A 127 -10.10 -0.54 -0.88
C GLY A 127 -8.62 -0.45 -1.23
N ALA A 128 -7.77 -1.12 -0.45
CA ALA A 128 -6.33 -1.15 -0.71
C ALA A 128 -5.99 -1.75 -2.08
N PHE A 129 -6.65 -2.86 -2.44
CA PHE A 129 -6.46 -3.51 -3.73
C PHE A 129 -6.87 -2.60 -4.89
N ALA A 130 -8.02 -1.95 -4.79
CA ALA A 130 -8.52 -1.03 -5.81
C ALA A 130 -7.58 0.17 -6.00
N GLY A 131 -7.07 0.75 -4.90
CA GLY A 131 -6.11 1.85 -4.95
C GLY A 131 -4.80 1.43 -5.62
N ALA A 132 -4.27 0.26 -5.25
CA ALA A 132 -3.06 -0.28 -5.84
C ALA A 132 -3.23 -0.64 -7.33
N MET A 133 -4.38 -1.23 -7.71
CA MET A 133 -4.69 -1.53 -9.12
C MET A 133 -4.81 -0.27 -9.96
N LEU A 134 -5.49 0.76 -9.46
CA LEU A 134 -5.62 2.03 -10.17
C LEU A 134 -4.24 2.62 -10.44
N LEU A 135 -3.39 2.67 -9.41
CA LEU A 135 -2.05 3.21 -9.55
C LEU A 135 -1.16 2.39 -10.49
N ALA A 136 -1.20 1.05 -10.38
CA ALA A 136 -0.45 0.18 -11.26
C ALA A 136 -0.95 0.23 -12.71
N GLY A 137 -2.26 0.36 -12.92
CA GLY A 137 -2.86 0.54 -14.25
C GLY A 137 -2.41 1.85 -14.89
N VAL A 138 -2.47 2.96 -14.15
CA VAL A 138 -1.99 4.27 -14.63
C VAL A 138 -0.49 4.25 -14.91
N ALA A 139 0.32 3.75 -13.96
CA ALA A 139 1.76 3.68 -14.11
C ALA A 139 2.18 2.76 -15.27
N GLY A 140 1.52 1.61 -15.41
CA GLY A 140 1.73 0.67 -16.50
C GLY A 140 1.33 1.24 -17.87
N GLY A 141 0.21 1.96 -17.96
CA GLY A 141 -0.22 2.62 -19.19
C GLY A 141 0.68 3.78 -19.61
N MET A 142 1.25 4.52 -18.64
CA MET A 142 2.20 5.61 -18.91
C MET A 142 3.62 5.09 -19.21
N GLY A 143 3.97 3.88 -18.77
CA GLY A 143 5.29 3.29 -18.98
C GLY A 143 6.43 4.19 -18.50
N GLN A 144 7.40 4.47 -19.37
CA GLN A 144 8.55 5.33 -19.05
C GLN A 144 8.16 6.78 -18.71
N ALA A 145 7.01 7.27 -19.17
CA ALA A 145 6.54 8.62 -18.84
C ALA A 145 6.23 8.75 -17.33
N TRP A 146 5.79 7.68 -16.67
CA TRP A 146 5.60 7.64 -15.22
C TRP A 146 6.88 7.96 -14.46
N LEU A 147 8.02 7.42 -14.94
CA LEU A 147 9.33 7.59 -14.32
C LEU A 147 9.89 9.01 -14.50
N ARG A 148 9.33 9.80 -15.42
CA ARG A 148 9.70 11.20 -15.65
C ARG A 148 8.92 12.18 -14.77
N LEU A 149 7.83 11.73 -14.14
CA LEU A 149 7.10 12.55 -13.19
C LEU A 149 7.97 12.93 -11.99
N PRO A 150 7.69 14.05 -11.30
CA PRO A 150 8.37 14.43 -10.07
C PRO A 150 7.91 13.55 -8.89
N LEU A 151 8.05 12.22 -9.03
CA LEU A 151 7.59 11.22 -8.06
C LEU A 151 8.17 11.48 -6.67
N ARG A 152 9.38 12.06 -6.58
CA ARG A 152 9.97 12.47 -5.29
C ARG A 152 9.16 13.56 -4.59
N THR A 153 8.69 14.57 -5.33
CA THR A 153 7.87 15.65 -4.77
C THR A 153 6.51 15.12 -4.37
N ILE A 154 5.88 14.33 -5.24
CA ILE A 154 4.57 13.73 -4.95
C ILE A 154 4.68 12.78 -3.73
N GLY A 155 5.74 11.96 -3.68
CA GLY A 155 6.03 11.07 -2.56
C GLY A 155 6.30 11.82 -1.25
N ARG A 156 6.95 12.99 -1.29
CA ARG A 156 7.13 13.83 -0.10
C ARG A 156 5.82 14.42 0.41
N LEU A 157 4.95 14.88 -0.49
CA LEU A 157 3.64 15.40 -0.10
C LEU A 157 2.76 14.27 0.47
N ALA A 158 2.68 13.13 -0.22
CA ALA A 158 1.94 11.97 0.25
C ALA A 158 2.48 11.44 1.58
N GLY A 159 3.80 11.31 1.70
CA GLY A 159 4.46 10.91 2.93
C GLY A 159 4.26 11.90 4.07
N GLY A 160 4.26 13.21 3.78
CA GLY A 160 3.94 14.25 4.77
C GLY A 160 2.51 14.11 5.31
N VAL A 161 1.53 13.90 4.42
CA VAL A 161 0.12 13.67 4.82
C VAL A 161 0.00 12.41 5.67
N LEU A 162 0.60 11.30 5.24
CA LEU A 162 0.60 10.03 5.99
C LEU A 162 1.28 10.18 7.36
N LEU A 163 2.40 10.90 7.43
CA LEU A 163 3.17 11.12 8.66
C LEU A 163 2.37 11.94 9.67
N VAL A 164 1.80 13.07 9.24
CA VAL A 164 0.97 13.92 10.11
C VAL A 164 -0.24 13.13 10.61
N THR A 165 -0.91 12.41 9.71
CA THR A 165 -2.06 11.57 10.08
C THR A 165 -1.66 10.49 11.09
N GLY A 166 -0.52 9.82 10.87
CA GLY A 166 0.00 8.81 11.79
C GLY A 166 0.33 9.37 13.17
N ILE A 167 0.96 10.54 13.23
CA ILE A 167 1.26 11.23 14.49
C ILE A 167 -0.04 11.59 15.23
N CYS A 168 -1.02 12.19 14.54
CA CYS A 168 -2.31 12.54 15.16
C CYS A 168 -3.04 11.30 15.70
N VAL A 169 -3.10 10.22 14.93
CA VAL A 169 -3.73 8.96 15.35
C VAL A 169 -2.98 8.34 16.53
N GLY A 170 -1.64 8.40 16.53
CA GLY A 170 -0.82 7.88 17.62
C GLY A 170 -1.01 8.65 18.92
N LEU A 171 -1.03 9.98 18.85
CA LEU A 171 -1.26 10.84 20.01
C LEU A 171 -2.66 10.63 20.61
N GLY A 172 -3.69 10.52 19.75
CA GLY A 172 -5.05 10.17 20.20
C GLY A 172 -5.14 8.75 20.80
N GLY A 173 -4.37 7.80 20.26
CA GLY A 173 -4.27 6.45 20.80
C GLY A 173 -3.63 6.38 22.19
N LEU A 174 -2.69 7.28 22.47
CA LEU A 174 -2.05 7.46 23.77
C LEU A 174 -2.87 8.30 24.74
N ARG A 175 -4.06 8.81 24.32
CA ARG A 175 -4.89 9.77 25.07
C ARG A 175 -4.14 11.04 25.48
N LEU A 176 -3.18 11.47 24.67
CA LEU A 176 -2.47 12.75 24.84
C LEU A 176 -3.29 13.94 24.29
N ILE A 177 -4.32 13.63 23.49
CA ILE A 177 -5.28 14.54 22.87
C ILE A 177 -6.61 13.80 22.81
#